data_AF-D8SXZ3-F1
#
_entry.id   AF-D8SXZ3-F1
#
_cell.length_a   1.000
_cell.length_b   1.000
_cell.length_c   1.000
_cell.angle_alpha   90.00
_cell.angle_beta   90.00
_cell.angle_gamma   90.00
#
_symmetry.space_group_name_H-M   'P 1'
#
loop_
_entity.id
_entity.type
_entity.pdbx_description
1 polymer ?
#
loop_
_entity_poly.entity_id
_entity_poly.type
_entity_poly.pdbx_seq_one_letter_code
_entity_poly.pdbx_strand_id
1 'polypeptide(L)' 'MAGNFYRSPGPGEPPFVKLGDKVRKGQVLCIIEAMKLMNSIESDQDGTLVEIVAEDGKPVAADDPLFVIKP' A
#
# COMPACT_ATOMS: atom_id res chain seq x y z
N MET A 1 10.23 7.76 -2.53
CA MET A 1 10.12 8.23 -1.14
C MET A 1 10.54 7.08 -0.24
N ALA A 2 11.48 7.29 0.68
CA ALA A 2 11.84 6.24 1.64
C ALA A 2 11.02 6.43 2.93
N GLY A 3 10.55 5.35 3.52
CA GLY A 3 9.70 5.39 4.71
C GLY A 3 9.27 4.01 5.17
N ASN A 4 8.46 3.94 6.22
CA ASN A 4 7.90 2.69 6.73
C ASN A 4 6.57 2.39 6.05
N PHE A 5 6.43 1.20 5.48
CA PHE A 5 5.20 0.74 4.84
C PHE A 5 4.19 0.25 5.88
N TYR A 6 2.93 0.68 5.75
CA TYR A 6 1.83 0.20 6.57
C TYR A 6 0.59 -0.13 5.75
N ARG A 7 -0.01 -1.27 6.07
CA ARG A 7 -1.21 -1.79 5.39
C ARG A 7 -2.51 -1.20 5.91
N SER A 8 -2.51 -0.60 7.08
CA SER A 8 -3.68 -0.03 7.76
C SER A 8 -3.47 1.47 8.06
N PRO A 9 -4.56 2.25 8.18
CA PRO A 9 -4.47 3.67 8.56
C PRO A 9 -3.94 3.88 9.98
N GLY A 10 -4.10 2.87 10.85
CA GLY A 10 -3.64 2.92 12.23
C GLY A 10 -3.65 1.56 12.93
N PRO A 11 -3.13 1.48 14.17
CA PRO A 11 -3.08 0.25 14.95
C PRO A 11 -4.49 -0.31 15.24
N GLY A 12 -4.70 -1.59 14.94
CA GLY A 12 -5.98 -2.27 15.16
C GLY A 12 -7.04 -1.98 14.10
N GLU A 13 -6.76 -1.09 13.14
CA GLU A 13 -7.65 -0.84 12.00
C GLU A 13 -7.46 -1.88 10.90
N PRO A 14 -8.51 -2.21 10.13
CA PRO A 14 -8.40 -3.13 9.02
C PRO A 14 -7.44 -2.57 7.95
N PRO A 15 -6.78 -3.45 7.19
CA PRO A 15 -5.95 -3.00 6.08
C PRO A 15 -6.82 -2.35 5.01
N PHE A 16 -6.25 -1.38 4.28
CA PHE A 16 -6.93 -0.71 3.16
C PHE A 16 -7.39 -1.70 2.08
N VAL A 17 -6.57 -2.73 1.82
CA VAL A 17 -6.82 -3.79 0.84
C VAL A 17 -6.28 -5.14 1.31
N LYS A 18 -6.88 -6.21 0.78
CA LYS A 18 -6.51 -7.62 1.00
C LYS A 18 -6.26 -8.31 -0.34
N LEU A 19 -5.49 -9.39 -0.27
CA LEU A 19 -5.20 -10.23 -1.44
C LEU A 19 -6.53 -10.71 -2.06
N GLY A 20 -6.67 -10.53 -3.38
CA GLY A 20 -7.88 -10.85 -4.13
C GLY A 20 -8.89 -9.70 -4.26
N ASP A 21 -8.71 -8.58 -3.55
CA ASP A 21 -9.61 -7.44 -3.65
C ASP A 21 -9.57 -6.81 -5.05
N LYS A 22 -10.73 -6.31 -5.50
CA LYS A 22 -10.83 -5.41 -6.66
C LYS A 22 -10.44 -4.00 -6.23
N VAL A 23 -9.51 -3.39 -6.95
CA VAL A 23 -9.03 -2.03 -6.71
C VAL A 23 -9.40 -1.13 -7.89
N ARG A 24 -9.61 0.16 -7.61
CA ARG A 24 -9.86 1.19 -8.61
C ARG A 24 -8.73 2.20 -8.65
N LYS A 25 -8.50 2.82 -9.80
CA LYS A 25 -7.61 3.97 -9.92
C LYS A 25 -8.03 5.06 -8.92
N GLY A 26 -7.06 5.56 -8.16
CA GLY A 26 -7.26 6.52 -7.07
C GLY A 26 -7.66 5.89 -5.72
N GLN A 27 -7.88 4.58 -5.64
CA GLN A 27 -8.13 3.92 -4.35
C GLN A 27 -6.85 3.83 -3.53
N VAL A 28 -6.91 4.27 -2.27
CA VAL A 28 -5.79 4.13 -1.32
C VAL A 28 -5.53 2.65 -1.02
N LEU A 29 -4.27 2.25 -1.13
CA LEU A 29 -3.81 0.87 -0.95
C LEU A 29 -2.97 0.67 0.32
N CYS A 30 -2.20 1.69 0.69
CA CYS A 30 -1.35 1.69 1.89
C CYS A 30 -0.99 3.12 2.27
N ILE A 31 -0.28 3.25 3.39
CA ILE A 31 0.43 4.49 3.73
C ILE A 31 1.93 4.20 3.87
N ILE A 32 2.74 5.20 3.55
CA ILE A 32 4.17 5.22 3.85
C ILE A 32 4.43 6.36 4.83
N GLU A 33 4.92 6.01 6.02
CA GLU A 33 5.35 6.96 7.03
C GLU A 33 6.77 7.44 6.71
N ALA A 34 6.93 8.74 6.49
CA ALA A 34 8.22 9.36 6.28
C ALA A 34 8.30 10.67 7.07
N MET A 35 9.26 10.76 8.01
CA MET A 35 9.45 11.95 8.85
C MET A 35 8.17 12.39 9.59
N LYS A 36 7.41 11.44 10.15
CA LYS A 36 6.10 11.62 10.82
C LYS A 36 4.95 12.02 9.89
N LEU A 37 5.15 12.07 8.58
CA LEU A 37 4.10 12.30 7.60
C LEU A 37 3.61 10.96 7.05
N MET A 38 2.30 10.76 7.11
CA MET A 38 1.62 9.59 6.54
C MET A 38 1.22 9.91 5.10
N ASN A 39 1.90 9.32 4.14
CA ASN A 39 1.64 9.54 2.72
C ASN A 39 0.83 8.37 2.18
N SER A 40 -0.39 8.64 1.72
CA SER A 40 -1.24 7.64 1.08
C SER A 40 -0.70 7.28 -0.30
N ILE A 41 -0.66 5.98 -0.60
CA ILE A 41 -0.33 5.47 -1.92
C ILE A 41 -1.62 4.97 -2.56
N GLU A 42 -1.94 5.53 -3.72
CA GLU A 42 -3.15 5.21 -4.47
C GLU A 42 -2.83 4.27 -5.64
N SER A 43 -3.81 3.44 -6.01
CA SER A 43 -3.72 2.66 -7.24
C SER A 43 -3.69 3.58 -8.47
N ASP A 44 -2.78 3.33 -9.40
CA ASP A 44 -2.69 4.05 -10.67
C ASP A 44 -3.59 3.46 -11.77
N GLN A 45 -4.15 2.27 -11.52
CA GLN A 45 -5.00 1.52 -12.43
C GLN A 45 -6.14 0.78 -11.71
N ASP A 46 -7.12 0.32 -12.50
CA ASP A 46 -8.14 -0.64 -12.05
C ASP A 46 -7.58 -2.07 -12.13
N GLY A 47 -8.03 -2.96 -11.25
CA GLY A 47 -7.65 -4.37 -11.34
C GLY A 47 -7.95 -5.19 -10.09
N THR A 48 -7.24 -6.30 -9.94
CA THR A 48 -7.26 -7.18 -8.76
C THR A 48 -5.88 -7.21 -8.12
N LEU A 49 -5.85 -7.05 -6.79
CA LEU A 49 -4.63 -7.22 -6.02
C LEU A 49 -4.24 -8.71 -5.97
N VAL A 50 -3.15 -9.08 -6.63
CA VAL A 50 -2.71 -10.49 -6.73
C VAL A 50 -1.48 -10.80 -5.89
N GLU A 51 -0.79 -9.78 -5.37
CA GLU A 51 0.34 -9.95 -4.46
C GLU A 51 0.60 -8.70 -3.61
N ILE A 52 1.08 -8.90 -2.38
CA ILE A 52 1.58 -7.85 -1.49
C ILE A 52 3.05 -8.17 -1.26
N VAL A 53 3.93 -7.33 -1.80
CA VAL A 53 5.38 -7.58 -1.84
C VAL A 53 6.07 -6.98 -0.61
N ALA A 54 5.61 -5.81 -0.17
CA ALA A 54 6.13 -5.16 1.03
C ALA A 54 5.58 -5.79 2.32
N GLU A 55 6.45 -5.89 3.34
CA GLU A 55 6.10 -6.39 4.67
C GLU A 55 5.63 -5.24 5.59
N ASP A 56 4.54 -5.46 6.32
CA ASP A 56 3.92 -4.46 7.19
C ASP A 56 4.88 -4.01 8.31
N GLY A 57 5.03 -2.69 8.48
CA GLY A 57 5.94 -2.08 9.45
C GLY A 57 7.43 -2.14 9.08
N LYS A 58 7.77 -2.51 7.84
CA LYS A 58 9.16 -2.52 7.35
C LYS A 58 9.49 -1.28 6.51
N PRO A 59 10.77 -0.88 6.47
CA PRO A 59 11.21 0.20 5.59
C PRO A 59 11.13 -0.21 4.12
N VAL A 60 10.75 0.75 3.28
CA VAL A 60 10.73 0.68 1.82
C VAL A 60 11.40 1.94 1.24
N ALA A 61 11.99 1.82 0.06
CA ALA A 61 12.62 2.90 -0.68
C ALA A 61 11.74 3.41 -1.83
N ALA A 62 12.23 4.45 -2.51
CA ALA A 62 11.69 4.80 -3.82
C ALA A 62 11.86 3.61 -4.77
N ASP A 63 10.85 3.33 -5.58
CA ASP A 63 10.84 2.28 -6.59
C ASP A 63 10.80 0.82 -6.08
N ASP A 64 10.75 0.61 -4.76
CA ASP A 64 10.48 -0.72 -4.21
C ASP A 64 9.06 -1.19 -4.57
N PRO A 65 8.88 -2.43 -5.05
CA PRO A 65 7.57 -2.97 -5.34
C PRO A 65 6.77 -3.14 -4.04
N LEU A 66 5.57 -2.58 -4.00
CA LEU A 66 4.66 -2.70 -2.84
C LEU A 66 3.57 -3.75 -3.08
N PHE A 67 2.98 -3.72 -4.27
CA PHE A 67 1.82 -4.52 -4.66
C PHE A 67 1.94 -4.95 -6.12
N VAL A 68 1.34 -6.09 -6.45
CA VAL A 68 1.11 -6.49 -7.84
C VAL A 68 -0.39 -6.45 -8.11
N ILE A 69 -0.78 -5.64 -9.10
CA ILE A 69 -2.17 -5.49 -9.54
C ILE A 69 -2.29 -6.05 -10.95
N LYS A 70 -3.23 -6.97 -11.14
CA LYS A 70 -3.57 -7.52 -12.44
C LYS A 70 -4.84 -6.83 -12.96
N PRO A 71 -4.84 -6.25 -14.17
CA PRO A 71 -6.03 -5.67 -14.80
C PRO A 71 -7.20 -6.66 -14.88
#